data_AF-A0AA40CUP0-F1
#
_entry.id   AF-A0AA40CUP0-F1
#
_cell.length_a   1.000
_cell.length_b   1.000
_cell.length_c   1.000
_cell.angle_alpha   90.00
_cell.angle_beta   90.00
_cell.angle_gamma   90.00
#
_symmetry.space_group_name_H-M   'P 1'
#
loop_
_entity.id
_entity.type
_entity.pdbx_description
1 polymer ?
#
loop_
_entity_poly.entity_id
_entity_poly.type
_entity_poly.pdbx_seq_one_letter_code
_entity_poly.pdbx_strand_id
1 'polypeptide(L)'
;MGQIFVRSSLWRSGATLTAGVIDAGYDGALGALLDVRNPQGMVVCKDGKLGQVVVHQMEEKVEGYKGVYQGSGEIGGRDGEVKS
;
A
#
# COMPACT_ATOMS: atom_id res chain seq x y z
N MET A 1 7.87 -10.59 0.52
CA MET A 1 6.69 -9.85 0.01
C MET A 1 6.04 -9.07 1.16
N GLY A 2 5.16 -8.11 0.88
CA GLY A 2 4.37 -7.39 1.90
C GLY A 2 2.86 -7.36 1.61
N GLN A 3 2.06 -7.19 2.66
CA GLN A 3 0.60 -7.00 2.58
C GLN A 3 0.20 -5.78 3.39
N ILE A 4 -0.80 -5.02 2.91
CA ILE A 4 -1.36 -3.89 3.65
C ILE A 4 -2.65 -4.34 4.34
N PHE A 5 -2.73 -4.09 5.65
CA PHE A 5 -3.94 -4.34 6.44
C PHE A 5 -4.49 -3.05 7.04
N VAL A 6 -5.81 -2.97 7.09
CA VAL A 6 -6.52 -1.91 7.80
C VAL A 6 -6.30 -2.00 9.31
N ARG A 7 -6.16 -0.86 9.99
CA ARG A 7 -6.12 -0.84 11.46
C ARG A 7 -7.50 -1.11 12.04
N SER A 8 -7.55 -1.85 13.15
CA SER A 8 -8.81 -2.24 13.78
C SER A 8 -9.69 -1.05 14.18
N SER A 9 -9.11 0.10 14.54
CA SER A 9 -9.86 1.33 14.82
C SER A 9 -10.58 1.85 13.58
N LEU A 10 -9.93 1.83 12.41
CA LEU A 10 -10.51 2.29 11.15
C LEU A 10 -11.61 1.33 10.68
N TRP A 11 -11.37 0.03 10.82
CA TRP A 11 -12.37 -1.02 10.55
C TRP A 11 -13.62 -0.87 11.42
N ARG A 12 -13.46 -0.70 12.74
CA ARG A 12 -14.58 -0.47 13.67
C ARG A 12 -15.33 0.83 13.38
N SER A 13 -14.68 1.80 12.74
CA SER A 13 -15.31 3.04 12.25
C SER A 13 -16.01 2.88 10.91
N GLY A 14 -16.09 1.66 10.34
CA GLY A 14 -16.82 1.38 9.10
C GLY A 14 -16.03 1.66 7.83
N ALA A 15 -14.70 1.58 7.87
CA ALA A 15 -13.85 1.74 6.70
C ALA A 15 -12.86 0.58 6.54
N THR A 16 -12.58 0.19 5.29
CA THR A 16 -11.59 -0.85 4.97
C THR A 16 -10.52 -0.32 4.03
N LEU A 17 -9.34 -0.93 4.08
CA LEU A 17 -8.29 -0.76 3.07
C LEU A 17 -8.19 -2.02 2.22
N THR A 18 -8.14 -1.84 0.91
CA THR A 18 -7.90 -2.91 -0.07
C THR A 18 -6.69 -2.55 -0.91
N ALA A 19 -5.71 -3.46 -1.01
CA ALA A 19 -4.52 -3.28 -1.81
C ALA A 19 -4.08 -4.61 -2.46
N GLY A 20 -3.22 -4.52 -3.45
CA GLY A 20 -2.47 -5.68 -3.95
C GLY A 20 -1.39 -6.12 -2.96
N VAL A 21 -0.69 -7.20 -3.31
CA VAL A 21 0.55 -7.58 -2.62
C VAL A 21 1.68 -6.62 -3.00
N ILE A 22 2.59 -6.40 -2.07
CA ILE A 22 3.86 -5.71 -2.29
C ILE A 22 4.86 -6.79 -2.71
N ASP A 23 5.23 -6.80 -3.98
CA ASP A 23 6.17 -7.78 -4.53
C ASP A 23 7.54 -7.66 -3.86
N ALA A 24 8.26 -8.78 -3.77
CA ALA A 24 9.61 -8.77 -3.23
C ALA A 24 10.52 -7.89 -4.09
N GLY A 25 11.31 -7.02 -3.46
CA GLY A 25 12.18 -6.08 -4.16
C GLY A 25 11.48 -4.84 -4.72
N TYR A 26 10.17 -4.68 -4.52
CA TYR A 26 9.50 -3.42 -4.84
C TYR A 26 10.05 -2.28 -3.97
N ASP A 27 10.38 -1.17 -4.61
CA ASP A 27 10.73 0.09 -3.98
C ASP A 27 9.90 1.18 -4.66
N GLY A 28 9.16 1.97 -3.89
CA GLY A 28 8.25 2.99 -4.40
C GLY A 28 7.10 3.30 -3.44
N ALA A 29 6.30 4.29 -3.81
CA ALA A 29 5.13 4.71 -3.07
C ALA A 29 4.13 3.54 -2.96
N LEU A 30 3.59 3.35 -1.75
CA LEU A 30 2.58 2.35 -1.48
C LEU A 30 1.19 3.00 -1.45
N GLY A 31 0.25 2.37 -2.14
CA GLY A 31 -1.14 2.80 -2.21
C GLY A 31 -2.10 1.70 -1.77
N ALA A 32 -3.27 2.13 -1.27
CA ALA A 32 -4.41 1.28 -1.00
C ALA A 32 -5.69 2.05 -1.29
N LEU A 33 -6.75 1.32 -1.65
CA LEU A 33 -8.09 1.87 -1.80
C LEU A 33 -8.76 1.96 -0.43
N LEU A 34 -9.27 3.14 -0.09
CA LEU A 34 -10.06 3.37 1.11
C LEU A 34 -11.55 3.29 0.76
N ASP A 35 -12.23 2.26 1.25
CA ASP A 35 -13.67 2.07 1.09
C ASP A 35 -14.39 2.45 2.39
N VAL A 36 -15.12 3.57 2.35
CA VAL A 36 -15.87 4.11 3.49
C VAL A 36 -17.31 3.65 3.42
N ARG A 37 -17.68 2.72 4.31
CA ARG A 37 -19.03 2.15 4.43
C ARG A 37 -19.82 2.75 5.58
N ASN A 38 -19.20 3.63 6.37
CA ASN A 38 -19.91 4.39 7.39
C ASN A 38 -20.82 5.43 6.72
N PRO A 39 -22.15 5.38 6.92
CA PRO A 39 -23.07 6.31 6.27
C PRO A 39 -22.91 7.77 6.74
N GLN A 40 -22.23 7.99 7.87
CA GLN A 40 -21.89 9.34 8.34
C GLN A 40 -20.61 9.89 7.70
N GLY A 41 -19.98 9.13 6.80
CA GLY A 41 -18.69 9.47 6.21
C GLY A 41 -17.53 9.27 7.18
N MET A 42 -16.38 9.83 6.83
CA MET A 42 -15.16 9.76 7.63
C MET A 42 -14.24 10.94 7.31
N VAL A 43 -13.70 11.59 8.35
CA VAL A 43 -12.66 12.61 8.20
C VAL A 43 -11.31 11.96 8.39
N VAL A 44 -10.45 12.09 7.37
CA VAL A 44 -9.07 11.62 7.44
C VAL A 44 -8.15 12.81 7.60
N CYS A 45 -7.37 12.82 8.68
CA CYS A 45 -6.35 13.84 8.89
C CYS A 45 -5.07 13.48 8.14
N LYS A 46 -4.34 14.51 7.69
CA LYS A 46 -2.99 14.34 7.15
C LYS A 46 -2.13 13.55 8.15
N ASP A 47 -1.33 12.62 7.64
CA ASP A 47 -0.46 11.72 8.41
C ASP A 47 -1.20 10.78 9.38
N GLY A 48 -2.53 10.64 9.22
CA GLY A 48 -3.32 9.66 9.92
C GLY A 48 -2.87 8.23 9.59
N LYS A 49 -2.64 7.41 10.61
CA LYS A 49 -2.27 6.00 10.44
C LYS A 49 -3.48 5.19 9.99
N LEU A 50 -3.63 4.98 8.68
CA LEU A 50 -4.76 4.26 8.07
C LEU A 50 -4.58 2.73 8.05
N GLY A 51 -3.35 2.26 7.87
CA GLY A 51 -3.03 0.85 7.72
C GLY A 51 -1.69 0.49 8.32
N GLN A 52 -1.31 -0.76 8.10
CA GLN A 52 -0.02 -1.33 8.49
C GLN A 52 0.46 -2.30 7.42
N VAL A 53 1.78 -2.44 7.29
CA VAL A 53 2.39 -3.42 6.40
C VAL A 53 2.80 -4.64 7.21
N VAL A 54 2.41 -5.82 6.75
CA VAL A 54 2.92 -7.10 7.25
C VAL A 54 3.89 -7.64 6.20
N VAL A 55 5.15 -7.83 6.60
CA VAL A 55 6.21 -8.35 5.72
C VAL A 55 6.37 -9.83 5.97
N HIS A 56 6.45 -10.59 4.89
CA HIS A 56 6.66 -12.03 4.90
C HIS A 56 8.01 -12.35 4.25
N GLN A 57 8.76 -13.22 4.92
CA GLN A 57 10.03 -13.73 4.43
C GLN A 57 9.79 -14.69 3.26
N MET A 58 10.55 -14.52 2.18
CA MET A 58 10.53 -15.47 1.07
C MET A 58 11.35 -16.70 1.45
N GLU A 59 10.83 -17.90 1.16
CA GLU A 59 11.52 -19.18 1.41
C GLU A 59 12.79 -19.31 0.55
N GLU A 60 12.71 -18.81 -0.69
CA GLU A 60 13.81 -18.84 -1.64
C GLU A 60 14.19 -17.44 -2.11
N LYS A 61 15.38 -17.33 -2.69
CA LYS A 61 15.81 -16.10 -3.35
C LYS A 61 14.95 -15.90 -4.59
N VAL A 62 14.32 -14.74 -4.68
CA VAL A 62 13.51 -14.34 -5.84
C VAL A 62 14.18 -13.21 -6.59
N GLU A 63 13.92 -13.12 -7.89
CA GLU A 63 14.21 -11.91 -8.65
C GLU A 63 13.31 -10.79 -8.13
N GLY A 64 13.91 -9.64 -7.80
CA GLY A 64 13.16 -8.50 -7.30
C GLY A 64 12.23 -7.91 -8.37
N TYR A 65 11.17 -7.22 -7.92
CA TYR A 65 10.25 -6.51 -8.80
C TYR A 65 10.99 -5.53 -9.72
N LYS A 66 10.67 -5.58 -11.02
CA LYS A 66 11.23 -4.73 -12.08
C LYS A 66 10.14 -4.16 -13.00
N GLY A 67 8.92 -4.04 -12.48
CA GLY A 67 7.79 -3.49 -13.24
C GLY A 67 7.79 -1.97 -13.31
N VAL A 68 6.83 -1.42 -14.05
CA VAL A 68 6.73 0.01 -14.39
C VAL A 68 6.50 0.97 -13.21
N TYR A 69 6.19 0.43 -12.03
CA TYR A 69 6.01 1.22 -10.80
C TYR A 69 7.26 1.26 -9.92
N GLN A 70 8.34 0.56 -10.30
CA GLN A 70 9.58 0.55 -9.54
C GLN A 70 10.18 1.96 -9.50
N GLY A 71 10.47 2.45 -8.29
CA GLY A 71 10.98 3.79 -8.02
C GLY A 71 9.92 4.88 -8.06
N SER A 72 8.63 4.55 -8.17
CA SER A 72 7.58 5.58 -8.24
C SER A 72 7.49 6.38 -6.94
N GLY A 73 7.47 7.71 -7.04
CA GLY A 73 7.26 8.62 -5.91
C GLY A 73 5.78 8.86 -5.57
N GLU A 74 4.87 8.52 -6.47
CA GLU A 74 3.44 8.79 -6.33
C GLU A 74 2.58 7.55 -6.65
N ILE A 75 1.43 7.43 -5.97
CA ILE A 75 0.52 6.29 -6.09
C ILE A 75 -0.09 6.19 -7.50
N GLY A 76 -0.21 7.31 -8.22
CA GLY A 76 -0.76 7.36 -9.59
C GLY A 76 0.30 7.36 -10.71
N GLY A 77 1.59 7.45 -10.36
CA GLY A 77 2.67 7.65 -11.32
C GLY A 77 3.08 6.37 -12.02
N ARG A 78 3.15 6.40 -13.35
CA ARG A 78 3.80 5.39 -14.21
C ARG A 78 5.26 5.78 -14.51
N ASP A 79 5.89 6.49 -13.58
CA ASP A 79 7.15 7.21 -13.81
C ASP A 79 8.37 6.34 -13.46
N GLY A 80 8.24 5.01 -13.58
CA GLY A 80 9.33 4.06 -13.41
C GLY A 80 10.34 4.11 -14.57
N GLU A 81 11.00 5.26 -14.74
CA GLU A 81 12.41 5.38 -15.09
C GLU A 81 12.86 6.86 -15.01
N VAL A 82 13.68 7.19 -14.01
CA VAL A 82 14.80 8.12 -14.23
C VAL A 82 16.06 7.43 -13.68
N LYS A 83 16.69 6.62 -14.52
CA LYS A 83 18.09 6.22 -14.29
C LYS A 83 18.98 7.35 -14.78
N SER A 84 19.71 7.99 -13.87
CA SER A 84 20.89 8.83 -14.17
C SER A 84 22.11 7.97 -14.45
#